data_AF-A0A1B3XRU1-F1
#
_entry.id   AF-A0A1B3XRU1-F1
#
_cell.length_a   1.000
_cell.length_b   1.000
_cell.length_c   1.000
_cell.angle_alpha   90.00
_cell.angle_beta   90.00
_cell.angle_gamma   90.00
#
_symmetry.space_group_name_H-M   'P 1'
#
loop_
_entity.id
_entity.type
_entity.pdbx_description
1 polymer ?
#
loop_
_entity_poly.entity_id
_entity_poly.type
_entity_poly.pdbx_seq_one_letter_code
_entity_poly.pdbx_strand_id
1 'polypeptide(L)' 'MMNIPKMVMILGMIIFVIGFAMKYIHLGRLPGDIFLKKGNTTFYFPIVTSIIVSVVLSAIFYLIGRFK' A
#
# COMPACT_ATOMS: atom_id res chain seq x y z
N MET A 1 -5.14 -26.02 13.99
CA MET A 1 -4.10 -25.41 14.85
C MET A 1 -3.76 -24.05 14.26
N MET A 2 -3.74 -22.97 15.04
CA MET A 2 -3.35 -21.65 14.52
C MET A 2 -1.95 -21.74 13.92
N ASN A 3 -1.84 -21.51 12.62
CA ASN A 3 -0.56 -21.52 11.92
C ASN A 3 0.18 -20.22 12.28
N ILE A 4 0.76 -20.18 13.49
CA ILE A 4 1.56 -19.06 14.00
C ILE A 4 2.59 -18.57 12.97
N PRO A 5 3.30 -19.44 12.20
CA PRO A 5 4.21 -18.98 11.16
C PRO A 5 3.54 -18.13 10.08
N LYS A 6 2.34 -18.54 9.62
CA LYS A 6 1.56 -17.82 8.61
C LYS A 6 1.07 -16.48 9.14
N MET A 7 0.66 -16.43 10.41
CA MET A 7 0.22 -15.20 11.05
C MET A 7 1.35 -14.17 11.17
N VAL A 8 2.55 -14.60 11.55
CA VAL A 8 3.75 -13.74 11.62
C VAL A 8 4.15 -13.22 10.24
N MET A 9 4.11 -14.06 9.20
CA MET A 9 4.39 -13.62 7.83
C MET A 9 3.41 -12.56 7.33
N ILE A 10 2.10 -12.73 7.62
CA ILE A 10 1.07 -11.75 7.24
C ILE A 10 1.27 -10.42 7.97
N LEU A 11 1.54 -10.47 9.29
CA LEU A 11 1.82 -9.28 10.09
C LEU A 11 3.05 -8.52 9.60
N GLY A 12 4.14 -9.23 9.29
CA GLY A 12 5.36 -8.63 8.73
C GLY A 12 5.10 -7.95 7.39
N MET A 13 4.28 -8.57 6.53
CA MET A 13 3.89 -7.98 5.25
C MET A 13 3.08 -6.69 5.43
N ILE A 14 2.11 -6.68 6.35
CA ILE A 14 1.29 -5.49 6.64
C ILE A 14 2.16 -4.35 7.15
N ILE A 15 3.06 -4.63 8.11
CA ILE A 15 3.98 -3.61 8.67
C ILE A 15 4.92 -3.08 7.58
N PHE A 16 5.44 -3.95 6.71
CA PHE A 16 6.29 -3.54 5.60
C PHE A 16 5.55 -2.61 4.63
N VAL A 17 4.30 -2.94 4.27
CA VAL A 17 3.47 -2.09 3.40
C VAL A 17 3.17 -0.76 4.06
N ILE A 18 2.86 -0.73 5.36
CA ILE A 18 2.62 0.52 6.11
C ILE A 18 3.89 1.37 6.18
N GLY A 19 5.04 0.78 6.53
CA GLY A 19 6.32 1.51 6.60
C GLY A 19 6.79 2.00 5.23
N PHE A 20 6.57 1.22 4.18
CA PHE A 20 6.82 1.63 2.80
C PHE A 20 5.88 2.78 2.41
N ALA A 21 4.58 2.64 2.67
CA ALA A 21 3.62 3.71 2.43
C ALA A 21 4.00 4.99 3.19
N MET A 22 4.43 4.92 4.46
CA MET A 22 4.90 6.10 5.21
C MET A 22 6.16 6.73 4.61
N LYS A 23 7.09 5.94 4.04
CA LYS A 23 8.28 6.47 3.36
C LYS A 23 7.94 7.17 2.04
N TYR A 24 6.93 6.72 1.31
CA TYR A 24 6.52 7.37 0.06
C TYR A 24 5.54 8.51 0.32
N ILE A 25 4.66 8.39 1.31
CA ILE A 25 3.80 9.44 1.89
C ILE A 25 4.66 10.37 2.75
N HIS A 26 5.63 11.04 2.12
CA HIS A 26 6.17 12.28 2.66
C HIS A 26 5.07 13.34 2.61
N LEU A 27 4.29 13.43 3.70
CA LEU A 27 3.62 14.59 4.33
C LEU A 27 3.34 15.87 3.48
N GLY A 28 3.09 15.74 2.18
CA GLY A 28 2.68 16.87 1.34
C GLY A 28 2.99 16.82 -0.15
N ARG A 29 3.93 16.01 -0.68
CA ARG A 29 4.22 15.98 -2.13
C ARG A 29 4.84 14.66 -2.62
N LEU A 30 4.02 13.66 -2.94
CA LEU A 30 4.46 12.64 -3.90
C LEU A 30 4.42 13.25 -5.32
N PRO A 31 5.51 13.21 -6.09
CA PRO A 31 5.44 13.46 -7.52
C PRO A 31 4.66 12.30 -8.17
N GLY A 32 3.38 12.52 -8.45
CA GLY A 32 2.49 11.52 -9.07
C GLY A 32 1.08 11.43 -8.45
N ASP A 33 0.91 11.86 -7.20
CA ASP A 33 -0.42 12.08 -6.64
C ASP A 33 -0.93 13.44 -7.13
N ILE A 34 -2.13 13.47 -7.73
CA ILE A 34 -2.66 14.71 -8.29
C ILE A 34 -2.98 15.65 -7.13
N PHE A 35 -2.06 16.56 -6.85
CA PHE A 35 -2.18 17.58 -5.82
C PHE A 35 -2.63 18.88 -6.49
N LEU A 36 -3.93 18.99 -6.71
CA LEU A 36 -4.54 20.20 -7.27
C LEU A 36 -4.80 21.17 -6.12
N LYS A 37 -3.88 22.12 -5.92
CA LYS A 37 -4.06 23.23 -4.99
C LYS A 37 -4.54 24.46 -5.75
N LYS A 38 -5.82 24.80 -5.61
CA LYS A 38 -6.43 26.01 -6.20
C LYS A 38 -7.00 26.87 -5.07
N GLY A 39 -6.28 27.93 -4.68
CA GLY A 39 -6.68 28.80 -3.57
C GLY A 39 -6.76 28.06 -2.23
N ASN A 40 -7.92 28.13 -1.56
CA ASN A 40 -8.20 27.49 -0.27
C ASN A 40 -8.61 26.01 -0.37
N THR A 41 -8.76 25.46 -1.59
CA THR A 41 -9.20 24.08 -1.82
C THR A 41 -8.01 23.22 -2.22
N THR A 42 -7.81 22.11 -1.50
CA THR A 42 -6.78 21.12 -1.79
C THR A 42 -7.46 19.82 -2.21
N PHE A 43 -7.29 19.41 -3.46
CA PHE A 43 -7.76 18.11 -3.95
C PHE A 43 -6.57 17.15 -4.05
N TYR A 44 -6.65 16.05 -3.30
CA TYR A 44 -5.63 15.00 -3.25
C TYR A 44 -6.18 13.74 -3.91
N PHE A 45 -5.53 13.28 -4.98
CA PHE A 45 -5.90 12.02 -5.64
C PHE A 45 -4.71 11.05 -5.66
N PRO A 46 -4.71 10.02 -4.78
CA PRO A 46 -3.56 9.15 -4.57
C PRO A 46 -3.47 7.99 -5.56
N ILE A 47 -3.29 8.29 -6.85
CA ILE A 47 -3.26 7.28 -7.94
C ILE A 47 -2.16 6.25 -7.70
N VAL A 48 -0.95 6.71 -7.39
CA VAL A 48 0.23 5.85 -7.27
C VAL A 48 0.05 4.89 -6.08
N THR A 49 -0.52 5.40 -4.99
CA THR A 49 -0.83 4.58 -3.81
C THR A 49 -1.84 3.47 -4.16
N SER A 50 -2.92 3.79 -4.87
CA SER A 50 -3.93 2.80 -5.25
C SER A 50 -3.37 1.71 -6.17
N ILE A 51 -2.48 2.07 -7.11
CA ILE A 51 -1.82 1.10 -8.00
C ILE A 51 -0.92 0.16 -7.20
N ILE A 52 -0.08 0.69 -6.31
CA ILE A 52 0.82 -0.13 -5.48
C ILE A 52 0.01 -1.11 -4.62
N VAL A 53 -1.03 -0.62 -3.94
CA VAL A 53 -1.92 -1.47 -3.13
C VAL A 53 -2.54 -2.58 -3.99
N SER A 54 -3.02 -2.26 -5.19
CA SER A 54 -3.62 -3.24 -6.11
C SER A 54 -2.61 -4.31 -6.54
N VAL A 55 -1.39 -3.94 -6.90
CA VAL A 55 -0.33 -4.88 -7.30
C VAL A 55 0.07 -5.79 -6.14
N VAL A 56 0.21 -5.23 -4.93
CA VAL A 56 0.54 -6.00 -3.73
C VAL A 56 -0.56 -7.00 -3.40
N LEU A 57 -1.83 -6.59 -3.36
CA LEU A 57 -2.94 -7.52 -3.12
C LEU A 57 -3.01 -8.59 -4.20
N SER A 58 -2.82 -8.23 -5.47
CA SER A 58 -2.80 -9.17 -6.58
C SER A 58 -1.68 -10.21 -6.43
N ALA A 59 -0.48 -9.78 -6.05
CA ALA A 59 0.66 -10.68 -5.80
C ALA A 59 0.40 -11.62 -4.60
N ILE A 60 -0.23 -11.12 -3.53
CA ILE A 60 -0.65 -11.95 -2.39
C ILE A 60 -1.64 -13.02 -2.85
N PHE A 61 -2.70 -12.64 -3.56
CA PHE A 61 -3.70 -13.60 -4.04
C PHE A 61 -3.10 -14.58 -5.05
N TYR A 62 -2.19 -14.14 -5.90
CA TYR A 62 -1.47 -15.00 -6.82
C TYR A 62 -0.64 -16.06 -6.08
N LEU A 63 0.14 -15.66 -5.07
CA LEU A 63 0.94 -16.59 -4.28
C LEU A 63 0.04 -17.57 -3.50
N ILE A 64 -1.00 -17.08 -2.82
CA ILE A 64 -1.94 -17.94 -2.08
C ILE A 64 -2.64 -18.94 -3.02
N GLY A 65 -3.04 -18.49 -4.22
CA GLY A 65 -3.66 -19.36 -5.22
C GLY A 65 -2.71 -20.37 -5.85
N ARG A 66 -1.41 -20.06 -5.94
CA ARG A 66 -0.36 -20.94 -6.47
C ARG A 66 0.05 -22.04 -5.47
N PHE A 67 -0.06 -21.79 -4.17
CA PHE A 67 0.28 -22.75 -3.10
C PHE A 67 -0.89 -23.65 -2.69
N LYS A 68 -1.97 -23.68 -3.46
CA LYS A 68 -3.05 -24.66 -3.35
C LYS A 68 -2.89 -25.73 -4.43
#